data_AF-A0A4Y9JQ27-F1
#
_entry.id   AF-A0A4Y9JQ27-F1
#
_cell.length_a   1.000
_cell.length_b   1.000
_cell.length_c   1.000
_cell.angle_alpha   90.00
_cell.angle_beta   90.00
_cell.angle_gamma   90.00
#
_symmetry.space_group_name_H-M   'P 1'
#
loop_
_entity.id
_entity.type
_entity.pdbx_description
1 polymer ?
#
loop_
_entity_poly.entity_id
_entity_poly.type
_entity_poly.pdbx_seq_one_letter_code
_entity_poly.pdbx_strand_id
1 'polypeptide(L)'
;IPVSSSVRGFQIWTVEPTGDNEFNVTYSVDQLITEGENTKTVHSAYIVSVYVDGSGNMVLVKNPTITNIPKKSSYKPKAIESEGTVDSITTNEINEFLTTFFKLYPTATASELSYYVNDGILKPIGKEYIFQELVNPIHNRKDNQVTVSLTVEY
;
A
#
# COMPACT_ATOMS: atom_id res chain seq x y z
N ILE A 1 -5.49 36.46 22.30
CA ILE A 1 -4.35 35.76 21.67
C ILE A 1 -4.83 35.26 20.31
N PRO A 2 -4.19 35.60 19.19
CA PRO A 2 -4.65 35.14 17.88
C PRO A 2 -4.45 33.62 17.75
N VAL A 3 -5.47 32.95 17.23
CA VAL A 3 -5.41 31.53 16.87
C VAL A 3 -5.24 31.45 15.35
N SER A 4 -4.28 30.67 14.89
CA SER A 4 -4.08 30.38 13.47
C SER A 4 -4.10 28.87 13.22
N SER A 5 -4.45 28.49 11.99
CA SER A 5 -4.46 27.10 11.54
C SER A 5 -3.86 27.01 10.14
N SER A 6 -3.03 26.01 9.89
CA SER A 6 -2.50 25.68 8.57
C SER A 6 -2.69 24.20 8.26
N VAL A 7 -3.02 23.89 7.00
CA VAL A 7 -3.17 22.52 6.52
C VAL A 7 -1.80 21.94 6.19
N ARG A 8 -1.52 20.74 6.70
CA ARG A 8 -0.29 19.98 6.43
C ARG A 8 -0.51 18.76 5.55
N GLY A 9 -1.70 18.18 5.61
CA GLY A 9 -2.06 16.96 4.89
C GLY A 9 -3.56 16.91 4.64
N PHE A 10 -3.93 16.23 3.56
CA PHE A 10 -5.31 16.07 3.13
C PHE A 10 -5.48 14.72 2.44
N GLN A 11 -6.57 14.01 2.74
CA GLN A 11 -6.89 12.72 2.14
C GLN A 11 -8.41 12.63 1.92
N ILE A 12 -8.84 12.28 0.70
CA ILE A 12 -10.23 11.90 0.41
C ILE A 12 -10.36 10.40 0.64
N TRP A 13 -11.38 10.01 1.38
CA TRP A 13 -11.64 8.61 1.72
C TRP A 13 -12.75 8.01 0.88
N THR A 14 -13.88 8.71 0.74
CA THR A 14 -15.04 8.24 -0.03
C THR A 14 -15.70 9.40 -0.76
N VAL A 15 -16.29 9.06 -1.90
CA VAL A 15 -17.20 9.91 -2.66
C VAL A 15 -18.43 9.07 -2.94
N GLU A 16 -19.55 9.43 -2.31
CA GLU A 16 -20.80 8.67 -2.36
C GLU A 16 -21.89 9.49 -3.02
N PRO A 17 -22.53 9.02 -4.11
CA PRO A 17 -23.65 9.71 -4.70
C PRO A 17 -24.85 9.67 -3.73
N THR A 18 -25.47 10.82 -3.50
CA THR A 18 -26.63 10.96 -2.60
C THR A 18 -27.91 11.35 -3.32
N GLY A 19 -27.81 11.71 -4.60
CA GLY A 19 -28.92 12.09 -5.46
C GLY A 19 -28.42 12.40 -6.86
N ASP A 20 -29.27 13.02 -7.67
CA ASP A 20 -28.89 13.47 -8.99
C ASP A 20 -27.83 14.57 -8.86
N ASN A 21 -26.63 14.30 -9.38
CA ASN A 21 -25.51 15.24 -9.39
C ASN A 21 -25.03 15.71 -8.00
N GLU A 22 -25.43 15.05 -6.92
CA GLU A 22 -25.00 15.35 -5.56
C GLU A 22 -24.17 14.22 -4.96
N PHE A 23 -23.09 14.60 -4.28
CA PHE A 23 -22.14 13.67 -3.69
C PHE A 23 -21.75 14.09 -2.28
N ASN A 24 -21.74 13.13 -1.36
CA ASN A 24 -21.05 13.28 -0.09
C ASN A 24 -19.59 12.88 -0.24
N VAL A 25 -18.71 13.78 0.15
CA VAL A 25 -17.26 13.57 0.14
C VAL A 25 -16.78 13.48 1.59
N THR A 26 -16.24 12.32 1.97
CA THR A 26 -15.58 12.13 3.26
C THR A 26 -14.08 12.36 3.10
N TYR A 27 -13.50 13.25 3.89
CA TYR A 27 -12.07 13.57 3.82
C TYR A 27 -11.49 13.83 5.21
N SER A 28 -10.17 13.67 5.35
CA SER A 28 -9.43 14.04 6.56
C SER A 28 -8.40 15.12 6.29
N VAL A 29 -8.16 15.95 7.31
CA VAL A 29 -7.19 17.05 7.28
C VAL A 29 -6.25 16.90 8.49
N ASP A 30 -4.95 16.99 8.22
CA ASP A 30 -3.95 17.23 9.25
C ASP A 30 -3.71 18.73 9.35
N GLN A 31 -4.02 19.30 10.52
CA GLN A 31 -3.93 20.74 10.76
C GLN A 31 -2.92 21.04 11.86
N LEU A 32 -2.09 22.06 11.65
CA LEU A 32 -1.27 22.66 12.70
C LEU A 32 -2.01 23.89 13.24
N ILE A 33 -2.44 23.82 14.50
CA ILE A 33 -3.12 24.91 15.19
C ILE A 33 -2.11 25.58 16.11
N THR A 34 -2.00 26.91 16.01
CA THR A 34 -1.13 27.73 16.85
C THR A 34 -1.98 28.71 17.67
N GLU A 35 -1.78 28.71 18.98
CA GLU A 35 -2.42 29.64 19.92
C GLU A 35 -1.33 30.26 20.81
N GLY A 36 -0.94 31.50 20.48
CA GLY A 36 0.23 32.14 21.10
C GLY A 36 1.51 31.38 20.75
N GLU A 37 2.24 30.91 21.77
CA GLU A 37 3.46 30.11 21.59
C GLU A 37 3.17 28.60 21.48
N ASN A 38 1.94 28.17 21.78
CA ASN A 38 1.58 26.76 21.76
C ASN A 38 1.20 26.31 20.35
N THR A 39 1.75 25.17 19.92
CA THR A 39 1.36 24.53 18.66
C THR A 39 0.88 23.09 18.91
N LYS A 40 -0.15 22.66 18.18
CA LYS A 40 -0.63 21.28 18.19
C LYS A 40 -1.01 20.81 16.80
N THR A 41 -0.72 19.55 16.49
CA THR A 41 -1.24 18.91 15.28
C THR A 41 -2.54 18.18 15.61
N VAL A 42 -3.59 18.45 14.83
CA VAL A 42 -4.89 17.81 14.96
C VAL A 42 -5.22 17.10 13.66
N HIS A 43 -5.60 15.83 13.76
CA HIS A 43 -6.15 15.05 12.66
C HIS A 43 -7.67 14.99 12.82
N SER A 44 -8.41 15.43 11.81
CA SER A 44 -9.88 15.46 11.85
C SER A 44 -10.45 15.03 10.51
N ALA A 45 -11.62 14.39 10.55
CA ALA A 45 -12.35 14.00 9.35
C ALA A 45 -13.66 14.78 9.25
N TYR A 46 -14.10 15.03 8.02
CA TYR A 46 -15.29 15.78 7.69
C TYR A 46 -16.05 15.11 6.55
N ILE A 47 -17.36 15.37 6.50
CA ILE A 47 -18.21 15.11 5.34
C ILE A 47 -18.70 16.44 4.81
N VAL A 48 -18.58 16.65 3.50
CA VAL A 48 -19.14 17.81 2.79
C VAL A 48 -20.01 17.31 1.63
N SER A 49 -21.09 18.03 1.34
CA SER A 49 -21.96 17.71 0.19
C SER A 49 -21.68 18.67 -0.95
N VAL A 50 -21.44 18.09 -2.13
CA VAL A 50 -21.06 18.81 -3.35
C VAL A 50 -22.08 18.51 -4.44
N TYR A 51 -22.59 19.56 -5.10
CA TYR A 51 -23.34 19.42 -6.35
C TYR A 51 -22.42 19.67 -7.54
N VAL A 52 -22.57 18.88 -8.62
CA VAL A 52 -21.79 18.98 -9.86
C VAL A 52 -22.73 19.22 -11.04
N ASP A 53 -22.60 20.35 -11.73
CA ASP A 53 -23.46 20.62 -12.90
C ASP A 53 -23.04 19.79 -14.14
N GLY A 54 -23.85 19.82 -15.20
CA GLY A 54 -23.58 19.10 -16.45
C GLY A 54 -22.33 19.56 -17.22
N SER A 55 -21.70 20.67 -16.81
CA SER A 55 -20.42 21.15 -17.34
C SER A 55 -19.23 20.81 -16.44
N GLY A 56 -19.47 20.17 -15.28
CA GLY A 56 -18.45 19.80 -14.30
C GLY A 56 -18.13 20.88 -13.27
N ASN A 57 -18.88 21.98 -13.21
CA ASN A 57 -18.68 22.99 -12.15
C ASN A 57 -19.24 22.48 -10.83
N MET A 58 -18.61 22.87 -9.72
CA MET A 58 -18.91 22.35 -8.40
C MET A 58 -19.29 23.45 -7.41
N VAL A 59 -20.27 23.17 -6.57
CA VAL A 59 -20.63 24.02 -5.43
C VAL A 59 -20.84 23.18 -4.17
N LEU A 60 -20.43 23.71 -3.02
CA LEU A 60 -20.76 23.09 -1.73
C LEU A 60 -22.22 23.41 -1.41
N VAL A 61 -23.07 22.39 -1.36
CA VAL A 61 -24.49 22.56 -1.01
C VAL A 61 -24.74 22.40 0.49
N LYS A 62 -23.76 21.85 1.22
CA LYS A 62 -23.78 21.75 2.69
C LYS A 62 -22.39 21.99 3.25
N ASN A 63 -22.33 22.73 4.36
CA ASN A 63 -21.07 22.98 5.08
C ASN A 63 -20.45 21.66 5.58
N PRO A 64 -19.10 21.58 5.62
CA PRO A 64 -18.42 20.44 6.21
C PRO A 64 -18.86 20.17 7.64
N THR A 65 -19.20 18.91 7.93
CA THR A 65 -19.57 18.44 9.27
C THR A 65 -18.51 17.45 9.76
N ILE A 66 -18.06 17.59 11.01
CA ILE A 66 -17.08 16.67 11.59
C ILE A 66 -17.65 15.23 11.60
N THR A 67 -16.81 14.26 11.28
CA THR A 67 -17.18 12.83 11.26
C THR A 67 -16.08 11.97 11.87
N ASN A 68 -16.33 10.67 11.95
CA ASN A 68 -15.33 9.72 12.41
C ASN A 68 -14.19 9.58 11.39
N ILE A 69 -12.95 9.56 11.89
CA ILE A 69 -11.78 9.25 11.08
C ILE A 69 -11.89 7.78 10.62
N PRO A 70 -11.76 7.50 9.31
CA PRO A 70 -11.78 6.14 8.80
C PRO A 70 -10.72 5.26 9.46
N LYS A 71 -11.12 4.03 9.80
CA LYS A 71 -10.27 3.08 10.52
C LYS A 71 -9.78 1.99 9.57
N LYS A 72 -8.57 1.49 9.84
CA LYS A 72 -8.07 0.29 9.19
C LYS A 72 -9.03 -0.88 9.43
N SER A 73 -9.26 -1.69 8.40
CA SER A 73 -10.00 -2.94 8.53
C SER A 73 -9.32 -3.86 9.54
N SER A 74 -10.12 -4.64 10.28
CA SER A 74 -9.61 -5.73 11.12
C SER A 74 -9.31 -7.00 10.32
N TYR A 75 -9.46 -6.97 8.99
CA TYR A 75 -9.18 -8.09 8.12
C TYR A 75 -7.73 -8.58 8.30
N LYS A 76 -7.60 -9.85 8.62
CA LYS A 76 -6.33 -10.58 8.62
C LYS A 76 -6.38 -11.58 7.47
N PRO A 77 -5.50 -11.46 6.46
CA PRO A 77 -5.37 -12.47 5.43
C PRO A 77 -5.13 -13.85 6.07
N LYS A 78 -5.67 -14.90 5.45
CA LYS A 78 -5.36 -16.26 5.88
C LYS A 78 -3.87 -16.52 5.65
N ALA A 79 -3.19 -17.08 6.64
CA ALA A 79 -1.81 -17.51 6.49
C ALA A 79 -1.74 -18.59 5.39
N ILE A 80 -0.76 -18.45 4.50
CA ILE A 80 -0.41 -19.55 3.60
C ILE A 80 0.29 -20.59 4.47
N GLU A 81 -0.15 -21.83 4.38
CA GLU A 81 0.45 -22.96 5.08
C GLU A 81 1.17 -23.84 4.06
N SER A 82 2.23 -24.51 4.51
CA SER A 82 2.86 -25.53 3.69
C SER A 82 2.02 -26.80 3.74
N GLU A 83 1.76 -27.40 2.58
CA GLU A 83 1.08 -28.69 2.46
C GLU A 83 2.02 -29.88 2.75
N GLY A 84 3.31 -29.62 3.00
CA GLY A 84 4.31 -30.67 3.23
C GLY A 84 4.58 -31.53 1.99
N THR A 85 4.20 -31.06 0.80
CA THR A 85 4.27 -31.81 -0.47
C THR A 85 5.62 -31.73 -1.15
N VAL A 86 6.54 -30.89 -0.67
CA VAL A 86 7.89 -30.69 -1.23
C VAL A 86 8.90 -31.29 -0.26
N ASP A 87 9.78 -32.16 -0.76
CA ASP A 87 10.83 -32.80 0.03
C ASP A 87 11.95 -31.81 0.38
N SER A 88 12.75 -32.16 1.39
CA SER A 88 13.81 -31.30 1.93
C SER A 88 14.94 -31.02 0.95
N ILE A 89 15.28 -31.98 0.07
CA ILE A 89 16.33 -31.81 -0.93
C ILE A 89 15.90 -30.73 -1.92
N THR A 90 14.71 -30.88 -2.51
CA THR A 90 14.13 -29.89 -3.42
C THR A 90 13.97 -28.53 -2.75
N THR A 91 13.56 -28.51 -1.47
CA THR A 91 13.41 -27.27 -0.70
C THR A 91 14.73 -26.52 -0.55
N ASN A 92 15.83 -27.22 -0.26
CA ASN A 92 17.15 -26.62 -0.12
C ASN A 92 17.66 -26.04 -1.44
N GLU A 93 17.53 -26.80 -2.53
CA GLU A 93 17.94 -26.34 -3.87
C GLU A 93 17.19 -25.07 -4.29
N ILE A 94 15.89 -25.02 -4.03
CA ILE A 94 15.07 -23.82 -4.29
C ILE A 94 15.54 -22.63 -3.44
N ASN A 95 15.81 -22.84 -2.16
CA ASN A 95 16.26 -21.76 -1.28
C ASN A 95 17.64 -21.22 -1.66
N GLU A 96 18.56 -22.08 -2.10
CA GLU A 96 19.88 -21.68 -2.61
C GLU A 96 19.75 -20.85 -3.90
N PHE A 97 18.90 -21.30 -4.82
CA PHE A 97 18.57 -20.54 -6.02
C PHE A 97 18.00 -19.17 -5.69
N LEU A 98 16.96 -19.11 -4.85
CA LEU A 98 16.30 -17.86 -4.47
C LEU A 98 17.24 -16.89 -3.74
N THR A 99 18.10 -17.40 -2.86
CA THR A 99 19.12 -16.60 -2.18
C THR A 99 20.08 -15.97 -3.18
N THR A 100 20.53 -16.74 -4.17
CA THR A 100 21.44 -16.24 -5.22
C THR A 100 20.74 -15.22 -6.11
N PHE A 101 19.51 -15.52 -6.53
CA PHE A 101 18.69 -14.64 -7.35
C PHE A 101 18.44 -13.29 -6.65
N PHE A 102 18.02 -13.29 -5.38
CA PHE A 102 17.69 -12.05 -4.68
C PHE A 102 18.90 -11.21 -4.28
N LYS A 103 20.10 -11.78 -4.19
CA LYS A 103 21.36 -11.01 -4.13
C LYS A 103 21.65 -10.26 -5.42
N LEU A 104 21.31 -10.83 -6.57
CA LEU A 104 21.53 -10.23 -7.89
C LEU A 104 20.43 -9.21 -8.27
N TYR A 105 19.17 -9.49 -7.93
CA TYR A 105 18.01 -8.76 -8.44
C TYR A 105 18.04 -7.22 -8.29
N PRO A 106 18.49 -6.63 -7.16
CA PRO A 106 18.49 -5.18 -6.98
C PRO A 106 19.25 -4.41 -8.06
N THR A 107 20.34 -5.00 -8.57
CA THR A 107 21.25 -4.39 -9.55
C THR A 107 21.15 -5.03 -10.93
N ALA A 108 20.41 -6.12 -11.09
CA ALA A 108 20.26 -6.85 -12.35
C ALA A 108 19.65 -5.99 -13.46
N THR A 109 20.23 -6.10 -14.65
CA THR A 109 19.69 -5.57 -15.91
C THR A 109 18.57 -6.46 -16.45
N ALA A 110 17.76 -5.93 -17.37
CA ALA A 110 16.71 -6.72 -18.03
C ALA A 110 17.28 -7.95 -18.77
N SER A 111 18.48 -7.84 -19.36
CA SER A 111 19.18 -8.95 -20.00
C SER A 111 19.60 -10.03 -18.99
N GLU A 112 20.11 -9.64 -17.82
CA GLU A 112 20.49 -10.61 -16.79
C GLU A 112 19.26 -11.31 -16.21
N LEU A 113 18.16 -10.59 -16.02
CA LEU A 113 16.90 -11.18 -15.54
C LEU A 113 16.30 -12.20 -16.51
N SER A 114 16.53 -12.06 -17.82
CA SER A 114 16.00 -13.00 -18.82
C SER A 114 16.50 -14.44 -18.67
N TYR A 115 17.60 -14.66 -17.93
CA TYR A 115 18.10 -15.99 -17.60
C TYR A 115 17.37 -16.66 -16.43
N TYR A 116 16.61 -15.88 -15.64
CA TYR A 116 15.96 -16.35 -14.41
C TYR A 116 14.43 -16.29 -14.48
N VAL A 117 13.89 -15.34 -15.24
CA VAL A 117 12.44 -15.12 -15.32
C VAL A 117 11.94 -15.12 -16.75
N ASN A 118 10.78 -15.76 -16.94
CA ASN A 118 10.08 -15.75 -18.22
C ASN A 118 9.44 -14.37 -18.48
N ASP A 119 9.39 -13.99 -19.76
CA ASP A 119 8.55 -12.91 -20.31
C ASP A 119 8.67 -11.53 -19.64
N GLY A 120 9.83 -11.20 -19.06
CA GLY A 120 10.10 -9.86 -18.52
C GLY A 120 9.16 -9.45 -17.39
N ILE A 121 8.57 -10.42 -16.68
CA ILE A 121 7.60 -10.17 -15.60
C ILE A 121 8.22 -9.33 -14.48
N LEU A 122 9.52 -9.52 -14.21
CA LEU A 122 10.27 -8.69 -13.26
C LEU A 122 11.00 -7.56 -13.97
N LYS A 123 10.81 -6.34 -13.46
CA LYS A 123 11.50 -5.14 -13.93
C LYS A 123 12.77 -4.91 -13.11
N PRO A 124 13.86 -4.40 -13.70
CA PRO A 124 15.04 -3.97 -12.97
C PRO A 124 14.68 -2.98 -11.83
N ILE A 125 15.26 -3.19 -10.65
CA ILE A 125 15.07 -2.30 -9.50
C ILE A 125 16.00 -1.08 -9.61
N GLY A 126 17.27 -1.31 -9.96
CA GLY A 126 18.28 -0.26 -10.11
C GLY A 126 18.67 0.41 -8.78
N LYS A 127 18.76 -0.39 -7.70
CA LYS A 127 19.13 0.07 -6.36
C LYS A 127 20.19 -0.84 -5.76
N GLU A 128 21.10 -0.28 -4.97
CA GLU A 128 22.16 -1.02 -4.27
C GLU A 128 21.66 -1.57 -2.93
N TYR A 129 20.61 -2.40 -2.97
CA TYR A 129 20.12 -3.12 -1.79
C TYR A 129 21.01 -4.33 -1.47
N ILE A 130 21.15 -4.69 -0.18
CA ILE A 130 22.22 -5.59 0.27
C ILE A 130 21.81 -7.04 0.49
N PHE A 131 20.55 -7.46 0.49
CA PHE A 131 20.14 -8.84 0.79
C PHE A 131 20.63 -9.33 2.16
N GLN A 132 19.67 -9.47 3.06
CA GLN A 132 19.88 -10.00 4.39
C GLN A 132 19.48 -11.48 4.45
N GLU A 133 18.21 -11.80 4.17
CA GLU A 133 17.69 -13.17 4.28
C GLU A 133 16.36 -13.40 3.55
N LEU A 134 15.97 -14.68 3.47
CA LEU A 134 14.62 -15.11 3.08
C LEU A 134 13.83 -15.41 4.36
N VAL A 135 12.76 -14.65 4.61
CA VAL A 135 11.93 -14.77 5.81
C VAL A 135 10.69 -15.61 5.53
N ASN A 136 10.49 -16.65 6.33
CA ASN A 136 9.34 -17.56 6.31
C ASN A 136 8.99 -18.11 4.91
N PRO A 137 9.93 -18.76 4.20
CA PRO A 137 9.62 -19.37 2.93
C PRO A 137 8.66 -20.55 3.11
N ILE A 138 7.57 -20.55 2.35
CA ILE A 138 6.54 -21.58 2.32
C ILE A 138 6.48 -22.17 0.92
N HIS A 139 6.80 -23.46 0.82
CA HIS A 139 6.85 -24.21 -0.44
C HIS A 139 5.61 -25.09 -0.56
N ASN A 140 4.93 -24.97 -1.71
CA ASN A 140 3.79 -25.80 -2.08
C ASN A 140 3.96 -26.30 -3.50
N ARG A 141 3.67 -27.59 -3.72
CA ARG A 141 3.69 -28.19 -5.06
C ARG A 141 2.31 -28.04 -5.70
N LYS A 142 2.29 -27.51 -6.92
CA LYS A 142 1.09 -27.44 -7.75
C LYS A 142 1.43 -28.01 -9.13
N ASP A 143 0.79 -29.13 -9.47
CA ASP A 143 1.09 -29.91 -10.67
C ASP A 143 2.60 -30.21 -10.77
N ASN A 144 3.27 -29.77 -11.84
CA ASN A 144 4.70 -29.95 -12.05
C ASN A 144 5.54 -28.73 -11.64
N GLN A 145 4.99 -27.82 -10.84
CA GLN A 145 5.67 -26.60 -10.39
C GLN A 145 5.69 -26.50 -8.86
N VAL A 146 6.69 -25.81 -8.33
CA VAL A 146 6.73 -25.42 -6.92
C VAL A 146 6.47 -23.93 -6.82
N THR A 147 5.45 -23.56 -6.05
CA THR A 147 5.18 -22.17 -5.68
C THR A 147 5.81 -21.87 -4.34
N VAL A 148 6.52 -20.75 -4.24
CA VAL A 148 7.16 -20.29 -3.00
C VAL A 148 6.57 -18.95 -2.60
N SER A 149 6.06 -18.88 -1.37
CA SER A 149 5.64 -17.63 -0.74
C SER A 149 6.66 -17.27 0.33
N LEU A 150 7.27 -16.08 0.24
CA LEU A 150 8.34 -15.66 1.14
C LEU A 150 8.42 -14.13 1.22
N THR A 151 9.08 -13.64 2.25
CA THR A 151 9.53 -12.24 2.34
C THR A 151 11.04 -12.18 2.09
N VAL A 152 11.50 -11.20 1.32
CA VAL A 152 12.93 -10.92 1.14
C VAL A 152 13.27 -9.69 1.96
N GLU A 153 14.27 -9.81 2.83
CA GLU A 153 14.84 -8.68 3.56
C GLU A 153 16.15 -8.26 2.90
N TYR A 154 16.34 -6.95 2.76
CA TYR A 154 17.34 -6.32 1.90
C TYR A 154 18.25 -5.36 2.64
#